data_AF-A0A1I3ZJG1-F1
#
_entry.id   AF-A0A1I3ZJG1-F1
#
_cell.length_a   1.000
_cell.length_b   1.000
_cell.length_c   1.000
_cell.angle_alpha   90.00
_cell.angle_beta   90.00
_cell.angle_gamma   90.00
#
_symmetry.space_group_name_H-M   'P 1'
#
loop_
_entity.id
_entity.type
_entity.pdbx_description
1 polymer ?
#
loop_
_entity_poly.entity_id
_entity_poly.type
_entity_poly.pdbx_seq_one_letter_code
_entity_poly.pdbx_strand_id
1 'polypeptide(L)'
;MRIRPQDQRTCFCNAPILVGLNWLVRQAIPLVLVATVIIAFFTWEMTINRVIASTLQSLILAVSILWVIFGAVLLLNTLKYSGAIATIWHSFSNIIPDRRVQVIIVAWLFGCFIEGASGFGTPAAIIVSLLVALGFPAMAAVMAGMMVQSTPVSIGAVGTLIVVGVTDGLDKINISENCLPKVPVGMDSIVLLQQKSP
;
A
#
# COMPACT_ATOMS: atom_id res chain seq x y z
N MET A 1 4.15 32.39 -15.04
CA MET A 1 5.26 31.84 -14.23
C MET A 1 5.85 30.67 -15.01
N ARG A 2 7.04 30.86 -15.61
CA ARG A 2 7.68 29.92 -16.54
C ARG A 2 8.36 28.83 -15.72
N ILE A 3 7.84 27.60 -15.76
CA ILE A 3 8.52 26.43 -15.21
C ILE A 3 9.83 26.30 -16.00
N ARG A 4 10.97 26.60 -15.37
CA ARG A 4 12.26 26.19 -15.93
C ARG A 4 12.30 24.68 -15.87
N PRO A 5 12.70 23.97 -16.95
CA PRO A 5 13.04 22.57 -16.83
C PRO A 5 14.15 22.46 -15.80
N GLN A 6 13.86 21.81 -14.67
CA GLN A 6 14.87 21.45 -13.68
C GLN A 6 15.83 20.48 -14.37
N ASP A 7 17.04 20.98 -14.58
CA ASP A 7 18.16 20.30 -15.18
C ASP A 7 18.44 18.99 -14.43
N GLN A 8 18.18 17.87 -15.10
CA GLN A 8 18.35 16.50 -14.62
C GLN A 8 19.81 16.09 -14.35
N ARG A 9 20.77 17.01 -14.36
CA ARG A 9 22.19 16.66 -14.49
C ARG A 9 23.03 16.58 -13.21
N THR A 10 22.54 16.92 -12.02
CA THR A 10 23.42 17.03 -10.83
C THR A 10 23.10 16.11 -9.64
N CYS A 11 22.11 15.21 -9.71
CA CYS A 11 21.89 14.17 -8.67
C CYS A 11 22.27 12.76 -9.16
N PHE A 12 23.24 12.66 -10.07
CA PHE A 12 23.52 11.44 -10.85
C PHE A 12 24.59 10.50 -10.28
N CYS A 13 25.03 10.62 -9.03
CA CYS A 13 26.02 9.67 -8.50
C CYS A 13 25.44 8.28 -8.18
N ASN A 14 24.13 8.16 -7.91
CA ASN A 14 23.46 6.86 -7.72
C ASN A 14 22.41 6.52 -8.79
N ALA A 15 22.23 7.38 -9.79
CA ALA A 15 21.29 7.15 -10.89
C ALA A 15 21.76 6.22 -12.04
N PRO A 16 23.05 5.85 -12.25
CA PRO A 16 23.41 5.16 -13.49
C PRO A 16 22.89 3.72 -13.59
N ILE A 17 22.62 3.04 -12.47
CA ILE A 17 22.10 1.65 -12.49
C ILE A 17 20.59 1.59 -12.77
N LEU A 18 19.80 2.55 -12.29
CA LEU A 18 18.35 2.57 -12.54
C LEU A 18 17.98 3.31 -13.84
N VAL A 19 18.77 4.29 -14.27
CA VAL A 19 18.54 5.03 -15.53
C VAL A 19 19.22 4.33 -16.73
N GLY A 20 20.26 3.52 -16.50
CA GLY A 20 20.96 2.79 -17.56
C GLY A 20 20.15 1.63 -18.15
N LEU A 21 19.25 1.03 -17.37
CA LEU A 21 18.36 -0.03 -17.82
C LEU A 21 16.96 0.57 -18.00
N ASN A 22 16.73 1.19 -19.16
CA ASN A 22 15.44 1.78 -19.57
C ASN A 22 14.39 0.67 -19.83
N TRP A 23 14.31 -0.32 -18.95
CA TRP A 23 13.41 -1.45 -19.04
C TRP A 23 12.02 -0.96 -18.70
N LEU A 24 11.12 -1.15 -19.67
CA LEU A 24 9.70 -0.98 -19.41
C LEU A 24 9.34 -1.81 -18.18
N VAL A 25 8.54 -1.22 -17.29
CA VAL A 25 7.91 -1.91 -16.14
C VAL A 25 7.30 -3.25 -16.56
N ARG A 26 6.82 -3.34 -17.81
CA ARG A 26 6.31 -4.55 -18.46
C ARG A 26 7.30 -5.72 -18.51
N GLN A 27 8.60 -5.47 -18.62
CA GLN A 27 9.66 -6.49 -18.68
C GLN A 27 10.24 -6.78 -17.30
N ALA A 28 10.29 -5.79 -16.41
CA ALA A 28 10.85 -5.95 -15.06
C ALA A 28 10.00 -6.87 -14.18
N ILE A 29 8.67 -6.75 -14.23
CA ILE A 29 7.75 -7.55 -13.38
C ILE A 29 7.92 -9.07 -13.58
N PRO A 30 7.84 -9.63 -14.79
CA PRO A 30 7.98 -11.08 -14.97
C PRO A 30 9.41 -11.56 -14.66
N LEU A 31 10.42 -10.73 -14.90
CA LEU A 31 11.81 -11.09 -14.65
C LEU A 31 12.11 -11.21 -13.15
N VAL A 32 11.57 -10.31 -12.33
CA VAL A 32 11.67 -10.40 -10.87
C VAL A 32 10.92 -11.63 -10.33
N LEU A 33 9.77 -11.98 -10.91
CA LEU A 33 9.04 -13.20 -10.54
C LEU A 33 9.89 -14.44 -10.79
N VAL A 34 10.50 -14.55 -11.97
CA VAL A 34 11.40 -15.67 -12.31
C VAL A 34 12.60 -15.71 -11.37
N ALA A 35 13.24 -14.57 -11.12
CA ALA A 35 14.37 -14.50 -10.19
C ALA A 35 13.99 -14.95 -8.77
N THR A 36 12.81 -14.55 -8.29
CA THR A 36 12.30 -14.92 -6.96
C THR A 36 12.05 -16.43 -6.88
N VAL A 37 11.48 -17.03 -7.92
CA VAL A 37 11.26 -18.49 -7.99
C VAL A 37 12.58 -19.25 -7.92
N ILE A 38 13.61 -18.80 -8.66
CA ILE A 38 14.94 -19.41 -8.64
C ILE A 38 15.53 -19.35 -7.22
N ILE A 39 15.51 -18.17 -6.59
CA ILE A 39 16.07 -17.99 -5.25
C ILE A 39 15.32 -18.83 -4.21
N ALA A 40 13.99 -18.94 -4.33
CA ALA A 40 13.16 -19.74 -3.42
C ALA A 40 13.49 -21.24 -3.47
N PHE A 41 13.81 -21.78 -4.66
CA PHE A 41 14.24 -23.17 -4.81
C PHE A 41 15.66 -23.40 -4.31
N PHE A 42 16.61 -22.53 -4.66
CA PHE A 42 18.03 -22.72 -4.34
C PHE A 42 18.40 -22.38 -2.89
N THR A 43 17.69 -21.44 -2.25
CA THR A 43 18.04 -20.95 -0.90
C THR A 43 17.15 -21.54 0.20
N TRP A 44 15.87 -21.79 -0.11
CA TRP A 44 14.86 -22.19 0.88
C TRP A 44 14.28 -23.59 0.69
N GLU A 45 14.77 -24.36 -0.29
CA GLU A 45 14.33 -25.75 -0.57
C GLU A 45 12.80 -25.92 -0.58
N MET A 46 12.05 -24.93 -1.09
CA MET A 46 10.60 -24.97 -1.07
C MET A 46 10.04 -26.00 -2.07
N THR A 47 9.02 -26.75 -1.65
CA THR A 47 8.27 -27.66 -2.55
C THR A 47 7.56 -26.87 -3.65
N ILE A 48 7.57 -27.41 -4.88
CA ILE A 48 6.93 -26.82 -6.07
C ILE A 48 5.47 -26.41 -5.81
N ASN A 49 4.70 -27.24 -5.09
CA ASN A 49 3.31 -26.93 -4.75
C ASN A 49 3.16 -25.62 -3.96
N ARG A 50 4.11 -25.29 -3.08
CA ARG A 50 4.05 -24.07 -2.27
C ARG A 50 4.32 -22.82 -3.10
N VAL A 51 5.26 -22.91 -4.04
CA VAL A 51 5.59 -21.83 -4.99
C VAL A 51 4.41 -21.53 -5.92
N ILE A 52 3.74 -22.57 -6.42
CA ILE A 52 2.54 -22.41 -7.27
C ILE A 52 1.38 -21.80 -6.46
N ALA A 53 1.15 -22.29 -5.24
CA ALA A 53 0.08 -21.77 -4.37
C ALA A 53 0.26 -20.28 -4.05
N SER A 54 1.46 -19.83 -3.68
CA SER A 54 1.74 -18.42 -3.37
C SER A 54 1.62 -17.51 -4.60
N THR A 55 2.02 -18.02 -5.77
CA THR A 55 1.92 -17.27 -7.03
C THR A 55 0.45 -17.08 -7.45
N LEU A 56 -0.36 -18.15 -7.33
CA LEU A 56 -1.80 -18.09 -7.57
C LEU A 56 -2.52 -17.14 -6.61
N GLN A 57 -2.21 -17.22 -5.32
CA GLN A 57 -2.76 -16.31 -4.32
C GLN A 57 -2.50 -14.84 -4.67
N SER A 58 -1.26 -14.52 -5.08
CA SER A 58 -0.86 -13.17 -5.48
C SER A 58 -1.57 -12.70 -6.76
N LEU A 59 -1.82 -13.61 -7.71
CA LEU A 59 -2.57 -13.32 -8.92
C LEU A 59 -4.02 -12.93 -8.61
N ILE A 60 -4.67 -13.66 -7.69
CA ILE A 60 -6.05 -13.38 -7.27
C ILE A 60 -6.13 -12.00 -6.58
N LEU A 61 -5.19 -11.69 -5.69
CA LEU A 61 -5.05 -10.38 -5.05
C LEU A 61 -4.86 -9.25 -6.09
N ALA A 62 -4.06 -9.47 -7.12
CA ALA A 62 -3.86 -8.48 -8.18
C ALA A 62 -5.16 -8.19 -8.96
N VAL A 63 -5.98 -9.22 -9.23
CA VAL A 63 -7.29 -9.05 -9.87
C VAL A 63 -8.24 -8.25 -8.98
N SER A 64 -8.23 -8.49 -7.66
CA SER A 64 -9.03 -7.69 -6.72
C SER A 64 -8.65 -6.21 -6.74
N ILE A 65 -7.36 -5.88 -6.83
CA ILE A 65 -6.88 -4.50 -6.94
C ILE A 65 -7.33 -3.88 -8.28
N LEU A 66 -7.26 -4.63 -9.38
CA LEU A 66 -7.73 -4.16 -10.69
C LEU A 66 -9.23 -3.79 -10.68
N TRP A 67 -10.04 -4.57 -9.97
CA TRP A 67 -11.47 -4.30 -9.80
C TRP A 67 -11.73 -2.97 -9.06
N VAL A 68 -10.97 -2.70 -7.99
CA VAL A 68 -11.04 -1.43 -7.25
C VAL A 68 -10.62 -0.25 -8.14
N ILE A 69 -9.55 -0.39 -8.92
CA ILE A 69 -9.08 0.66 -9.84
C ILE A 69 -10.14 0.96 -10.90
N PHE A 70 -10.81 -0.05 -11.44
CA PHE A 70 -11.90 0.16 -12.40
C PHE A 70 -13.02 1.02 -11.80
N GLY A 71 -13.46 0.71 -10.58
CA GLY A 71 -14.45 1.52 -9.86
C GLY A 71 -13.98 2.94 -9.60
N ALA A 72 -12.72 3.12 -9.18
CA ALA A 72 -12.13 4.42 -8.92
C ALA A 72 -12.00 5.27 -10.19
N VAL A 73 -11.60 4.69 -11.33
CA VAL A 73 -11.50 5.38 -12.63
C VAL A 73 -12.87 5.80 -13.13
N LEU A 74 -13.89 4.94 -13.01
CA LEU A 74 -15.27 5.28 -13.38
C LEU A 74 -15.77 6.46 -12.55
N LEU A 75 -15.59 6.40 -11.22
CA LEU A 75 -15.97 7.48 -10.31
C LEU A 75 -15.20 8.78 -10.60
N LEU A 76 -13.88 8.69 -10.84
CA LEU A 76 -13.07 9.84 -11.22
C LEU A 76 -13.56 10.47 -12.52
N ASN A 77 -13.90 9.66 -13.53
CA ASN A 77 -14.39 10.17 -14.79
C ASN A 77 -15.72 10.92 -14.59
N THR A 78 -16.65 10.35 -13.82
CA THR A 78 -17.92 11.00 -13.44
C THR A 78 -17.69 12.33 -12.71
N LEU A 79 -16.76 12.37 -11.75
CA LEU A 79 -16.43 13.60 -11.02
C LEU A 79 -15.74 14.67 -11.88
N LYS A 80 -15.02 14.26 -12.92
CA LYS A 80 -14.43 15.20 -13.89
C LYS A 80 -15.50 15.81 -14.80
N TYR A 81 -16.47 15.02 -15.25
CA TYR A 81 -17.59 15.53 -16.05
C TYR A 81 -18.54 16.44 -15.24
N SER A 82 -18.72 16.19 -13.95
CA SER A 82 -19.56 17.04 -13.08
C SER A 82 -18.88 18.34 -12.63
N GLY A 83 -17.59 18.52 -12.90
CA GLY A 83 -16.81 19.66 -12.44
C GLY A 83 -16.56 19.67 -10.92
N ALA A 84 -17.00 18.65 -10.19
CA ALA A 84 -16.88 18.57 -8.73
C ALA A 84 -15.42 18.64 -8.25
N ILE A 85 -14.48 18.07 -9.02
CA ILE A 85 -13.04 18.16 -8.74
C ILE A 85 -12.58 19.63 -8.64
N ALA A 86 -13.03 20.50 -9.54
CA ALA A 86 -12.60 21.90 -9.59
C ALA A 86 -13.16 22.69 -8.41
N THR A 87 -14.40 22.42 -8.01
CA THR A 87 -15.04 23.04 -6.85
C THR A 87 -14.30 22.71 -5.55
N ILE A 88 -13.81 21.47 -5.39
CA ILE A 88 -13.01 21.07 -4.21
C ILE A 88 -11.74 21.91 -4.12
N TRP A 89 -11.01 22.05 -5.23
CA TRP A 89 -9.79 22.88 -5.28
C TRP A 89 -10.06 24.35 -5.01
N HIS A 90 -11.16 24.88 -5.56
CA HIS A 90 -11.54 26.27 -5.38
C HIS A 90 -11.95 26.56 -3.94
N SER A 91 -12.60 25.61 -3.25
CA SER A 91 -12.96 25.72 -1.83
C SER A 91 -11.71 25.87 -0.95
N PHE A 92 -10.66 25.09 -1.20
CA PHE A 92 -9.41 25.17 -0.45
C PHE A 92 -8.64 26.49 -0.64
N SER A 93 -8.71 27.11 -1.83
CA SER A 93 -8.00 28.36 -2.09
C SER A 93 -8.76 29.61 -1.62
N ASN A 94 -10.08 29.54 -1.46
CA ASN A 94 -10.91 30.70 -1.12
C ASN A 94 -11.16 30.84 0.39
N ILE A 95 -11.16 29.73 1.14
CA ILE A 95 -11.47 29.72 2.57
C ILE A 95 -10.26 30.03 3.46
N ILE A 96 -9.03 29.76 3.01
CA ILE A 96 -7.81 29.99 3.81
C ILE A 96 -6.90 31.03 3.14
N PRO A 97 -6.83 32.28 3.64
CA PRO A 97 -5.90 33.28 3.13
C PRO A 97 -4.44 33.04 3.57
N ASP A 98 -4.20 32.27 4.65
CA ASP A 98 -2.88 32.03 5.22
C ASP A 98 -2.17 30.80 4.64
N ARG A 99 -1.05 31.03 3.92
CA ARG A 99 -0.22 29.97 3.33
C ARG A 99 0.32 28.94 4.34
N ARG A 100 0.48 29.31 5.61
CA ARG A 100 1.01 28.40 6.66
C ARG A 100 -0.02 27.36 7.06
N VAL A 101 -1.24 27.81 7.33
CA VAL A 101 -2.37 26.94 7.70
C VAL A 101 -2.77 26.06 6.51
N GLN A 102 -2.71 26.60 5.29
CA GLN A 102 -2.98 25.86 4.07
C GLN A 102 -2.05 24.65 3.89
N VAL A 103 -0.75 24.80 4.16
CA VAL A 103 0.21 23.68 4.10
C VAL A 103 -0.10 22.62 5.14
N ILE A 104 -0.46 23.01 6.37
CA ILE A 104 -0.77 22.04 7.42
C ILE A 104 -2.03 21.24 7.07
N ILE A 105 -3.09 21.90 6.61
CA ILE A 105 -4.32 21.21 6.22
C ILE A 105 -4.09 20.26 5.03
N VAL A 106 -3.39 20.74 3.99
CA VAL A 106 -3.20 19.96 2.76
C VAL A 106 -2.15 18.87 2.93
N ALA A 107 -0.99 19.18 3.52
CA ALA A 107 0.07 18.20 3.70
C ALA A 107 -0.27 17.24 4.85
N TRP A 108 -0.63 17.75 6.03
CA TRP A 108 -0.83 16.92 7.22
C TRP A 108 -2.20 16.24 7.24
N LEU A 109 -3.29 17.00 7.28
CA LEU A 109 -4.63 16.41 7.48
C LEU A 109 -5.07 15.57 6.27
N PHE A 110 -5.02 16.16 5.08
CA PHE A 110 -5.46 15.48 3.86
C PHE A 110 -4.51 14.33 3.48
N GLY A 111 -3.21 14.47 3.76
CA GLY A 111 -2.22 13.44 3.51
C GLY A 111 -2.35 12.21 4.39
N CYS A 112 -2.55 12.42 5.69
CA CYS A 112 -2.83 11.33 6.62
C CYS A 112 -4.14 10.61 6.25
N PHE A 113 -5.16 11.33 5.77
CA PHE A 113 -6.42 10.74 5.31
C PHE A 113 -6.24 9.85 4.06
N ILE A 114 -5.53 10.32 3.04
CA ILE A 114 -5.25 9.52 1.83
C ILE A 114 -4.35 8.32 2.16
N GLU A 115 -3.38 8.47 3.07
CA GLU A 115 -2.54 7.35 3.49
C GLU A 115 -3.38 6.30 4.21
N GLY A 116 -4.28 6.71 5.10
CA GLY A 116 -5.21 5.79 5.78
C GLY A 116 -6.12 5.04 4.81
N ALA A 117 -6.55 5.70 3.72
CA ALA A 117 -7.38 5.09 2.68
C ALA A 117 -6.59 4.18 1.72
N SER A 118 -5.32 4.51 1.41
CA SER A 118 -4.53 3.81 0.38
C SER A 118 -3.44 2.89 0.92
N GLY A 119 -2.72 3.27 1.98
CA GLY A 119 -1.74 2.45 2.70
C GLY A 119 -0.40 2.18 2.01
N PHE A 120 -0.12 2.79 0.84
CA PHE A 120 1.04 2.45 0.00
C PHE A 120 1.82 3.67 -0.54
N GLY A 121 1.88 4.78 0.20
CA GLY A 121 2.68 5.95 -0.19
C GLY A 121 2.10 6.79 -1.34
N THR A 122 0.86 6.51 -1.75
CA THR A 122 0.06 7.30 -2.70
C THR A 122 -0.02 8.82 -2.38
N PRO A 123 -0.15 9.27 -1.11
CA PRO A 123 -0.26 10.68 -0.77
C PRO A 123 0.99 11.48 -1.11
N ALA A 124 2.17 10.87 -1.05
CA ALA A 124 3.43 11.55 -1.36
C ALA A 124 3.41 12.09 -2.79
N ALA A 125 2.89 11.31 -3.74
CA ALA A 125 2.76 11.73 -5.14
C ALA A 125 1.69 12.81 -5.33
N ILE A 126 0.53 12.65 -4.68
CA ILE A 126 -0.63 13.55 -4.86
C ILE A 126 -0.37 14.91 -4.20
N ILE A 127 0.11 14.93 -2.96
CA ILE A 127 0.33 16.15 -2.18
C ILE A 127 1.46 16.98 -2.74
N VAL A 128 2.56 16.35 -3.16
CA VAL A 128 3.67 17.06 -3.79
C VAL A 128 3.19 17.74 -5.07
N SER A 129 2.48 17.02 -5.94
CA SER A 129 1.94 17.56 -7.19
C SER A 129 1.00 18.74 -6.94
N LEU A 130 0.18 18.64 -5.89
CA LEU A 130 -0.76 19.68 -5.50
C LEU A 130 -0.09 20.93 -4.90
N LEU A 131 0.84 20.79 -3.95
CA LEU A 131 1.53 21.94 -3.34
C LEU A 131 2.36 22.70 -4.38
N VAL A 132 2.95 21.98 -5.33
CA VAL A 132 3.66 22.59 -6.46
C VAL A 132 2.68 23.36 -7.36
N ALA A 133 1.48 22.83 -7.61
CA ALA A 133 0.44 23.55 -8.36
C ALA A 133 -0.06 24.83 -7.65
N LEU A 134 -0.04 24.86 -6.31
CA LEU A 134 -0.38 26.03 -5.48
C LEU A 134 0.77 27.06 -5.36
N GLY A 135 1.93 26.78 -5.97
CA GLY A 135 3.06 27.71 -6.02
C GLY A 135 3.98 27.68 -4.80
N PHE A 136 3.96 26.61 -4.01
CA PHE A 136 4.94 26.40 -2.95
C PHE A 136 6.30 25.93 -3.52
N PRO A 137 7.43 26.22 -2.84
CA PRO A 137 8.73 25.73 -3.29
C PRO A 137 8.76 24.19 -3.31
N ALA A 138 9.18 23.63 -4.44
CA ALA A 138 9.15 22.18 -4.70
C ALA A 138 9.86 21.36 -3.61
N MET A 139 10.97 21.85 -3.08
CA MET A 139 11.72 21.17 -2.01
C MET A 139 10.88 21.04 -0.72
N ALA A 140 10.13 22.08 -0.34
CA ALA A 140 9.28 22.04 0.85
C ALA A 140 8.07 21.11 0.64
N ALA A 141 7.52 21.07 -0.57
CA ALA A 141 6.43 20.16 -0.91
C ALA A 141 6.87 18.68 -0.78
N VAL A 142 8.06 18.34 -1.33
CA VAL A 142 8.62 16.98 -1.23
C VAL A 142 8.92 16.59 0.21
N MET A 143 9.55 17.48 0.99
CA MET A 143 9.81 17.22 2.41
C MET A 143 8.53 17.00 3.20
N ALA A 144 7.50 17.83 2.98
CA ALA A 144 6.21 17.67 3.63
C ALA A 144 5.52 16.36 3.22
N GLY A 145 5.52 15.99 1.94
CA GLY A 145 4.96 14.73 1.45
C GLY A 145 5.70 13.49 1.95
N MET A 146 7.01 13.58 2.18
CA MET A 146 7.80 12.51 2.79
C MET A 146 7.55 12.38 4.29
N MET A 147 7.39 13.49 5.01
CA MET A 147 7.09 13.50 6.44
C MET A 147 5.75 12.84 6.77
N VAL A 148 4.76 13.02 5.91
CA VAL A 148 3.39 12.47 6.07
C VAL A 148 3.34 10.95 5.94
N GLN A 149 4.32 10.33 5.29
CA GLN A 149 4.37 8.87 5.19
C GLN A 149 4.74 8.17 6.51
N SER A 150 5.16 8.88 7.55
CA SER A 150 5.62 8.27 8.81
C SER A 150 4.55 8.19 9.91
N THR A 151 3.50 9.00 9.85
CA THR A 151 2.48 9.14 10.92
C THR A 151 1.25 8.22 10.80
N PRO A 152 0.69 7.96 9.61
CA PRO A 152 -0.56 7.18 9.45
C PRO A 152 -0.36 5.67 9.31
N VAL A 153 0.89 5.20 9.16
CA VAL A 153 1.20 3.82 8.73
C VAL A 153 0.57 2.76 9.63
N SER A 154 0.41 3.06 10.92
CA SER A 154 -0.22 2.15 11.88
C SER A 154 -1.71 1.84 11.57
N ILE A 155 -2.37 2.62 10.71
CA ILE A 155 -3.79 2.48 10.32
C ILE A 155 -3.93 2.01 8.86
N GLY A 156 -2.82 1.64 8.20
CA GLY A 156 -2.72 1.38 6.76
C GLY A 156 -3.87 0.57 6.14
N ALA A 157 -4.40 1.11 5.03
CA ALA A 157 -5.49 0.58 4.21
C ALA A 157 -6.72 0.18 5.05
N VAL A 158 -7.42 1.15 5.64
CA VAL A 158 -8.68 0.92 6.37
C VAL A 158 -8.53 -0.20 7.43
N GLY A 159 -7.38 -0.22 8.12
CA GLY A 159 -7.09 -1.23 9.14
C GLY A 159 -6.72 -2.63 8.62
N THR A 160 -6.39 -2.79 7.34
CA THR A 160 -5.96 -4.10 6.79
C THR A 160 -4.76 -4.67 7.56
N LEU A 161 -3.81 -3.83 7.98
CA LEU A 161 -2.69 -4.26 8.82
C LEU A 161 -3.13 -4.80 10.18
N ILE A 162 -4.22 -4.26 10.75
CA ILE A 162 -4.77 -4.71 12.03
C ILE A 162 -5.48 -6.05 11.83
N VAL A 163 -6.32 -6.16 10.79
CA VAL A 163 -7.04 -7.40 10.50
C VAL A 163 -6.05 -8.53 10.23
N VAL A 164 -5.12 -8.34 9.29
CA VAL A 164 -4.10 -9.35 8.96
C VAL A 164 -3.21 -9.66 10.16
N GLY A 165 -2.78 -8.64 10.92
CA GLY A 165 -1.93 -8.84 12.09
C GLY A 165 -2.64 -9.60 13.23
N VAL A 166 -3.93 -9.36 13.44
CA VAL A 166 -4.73 -10.03 14.46
C VAL A 166 -5.15 -11.43 14.01
N THR A 167 -5.61 -11.62 12.77
CA THR A 167 -5.98 -12.94 12.27
C THR A 167 -4.77 -13.86 12.16
N ASP A 168 -3.68 -13.41 11.54
CA ASP A 168 -2.49 -14.26 11.36
C ASP A 168 -1.68 -14.40 12.66
N GLY A 169 -1.78 -13.43 13.56
CA GLY A 169 -1.14 -13.47 14.88
C GLY A 169 -1.86 -14.40 15.86
N LEU A 170 -3.20 -14.45 15.81
CA LEU A 170 -4.01 -15.34 16.64
C LEU A 170 -4.09 -16.78 16.10
N ASP A 171 -3.87 -17.02 14.80
CA ASP A 171 -3.89 -18.39 14.24
C ASP A 171 -2.59 -19.18 14.53
N LYS A 172 -1.48 -18.49 14.77
CA LYS A 172 -0.17 -19.14 15.03
C LYS A 172 0.01 -19.58 16.47
N ILE A 173 -0.86 -19.13 17.36
CA ILE A 173 -0.87 -19.53 18.75
C ILE A 173 -1.79 -20.75 18.84
N ASN A 174 -1.18 -21.93 18.91
CA ASN A 174 -1.77 -23.17 19.39
C ASN A 174 -2.23 -23.02 20.87
N ILE A 175 -3.08 -22.03 21.18
CA ILE A 175 -3.63 -21.77 22.53
C ILE A 175 -4.72 -22.79 22.86
N SER A 176 -5.29 -23.46 21.87
CA SER A 176 -6.29 -24.51 22.10
C SER A 176 -5.72 -25.83 22.62
N GLU A 177 -4.41 -26.12 22.49
CA GLU A 177 -3.84 -27.38 23.00
C GLU A 177 -2.92 -27.23 24.24
N ASN A 178 -2.27 -26.08 24.46
CA ASN A 178 -1.25 -25.98 25.52
C ASN A 178 -1.52 -24.97 26.65
N CYS A 179 -2.57 -24.13 26.56
CA CYS A 179 -2.83 -23.05 27.53
C CYS A 179 -4.24 -23.02 28.14
N LEU A 180 -5.06 -24.05 27.91
CA LEU A 180 -6.25 -24.29 28.74
C LEU A 180 -6.02 -25.58 29.54
N PRO A 181 -6.14 -25.59 30.90
CA PRO A 181 -6.42 -26.85 31.56
C PRO A 181 -7.69 -27.40 30.91
N LYS A 182 -7.69 -28.67 30.50
CA LYS A 182 -8.84 -29.35 29.88
C LYS A 182 -10.11 -29.05 30.67
N VAL A 183 -10.85 -28.02 30.28
CA VAL A 183 -12.21 -27.81 30.72
C VAL A 183 -13.01 -28.72 29.80
N PRO A 184 -13.65 -29.77 30.34
CA PRO A 184 -14.43 -30.69 29.54
C PRO A 184 -15.70 -29.96 29.09
N VAL A 185 -15.60 -29.24 27.97
CA VAL A 185 -16.78 -28.81 27.23
C VAL A 185 -17.14 -30.01 26.36
N GLY A 186 -17.89 -30.94 26.96
CA GLY A 186 -18.18 -32.23 26.36
C GLY A 186 -18.84 -32.09 25.00
N MET A 187 -18.15 -32.54 23.96
CA MET A 187 -18.73 -33.11 22.74
C MET A 187 -17.80 -34.14 22.05
N ASP A 188 -16.70 -34.51 22.70
CA ASP A 188 -15.60 -35.32 22.18
C ASP A 188 -15.49 -36.71 22.83
N SER A 189 -16.33 -37.00 23.83
CA SER A 189 -16.45 -38.33 24.46
C SER A 189 -16.98 -39.44 23.53
N ILE A 190 -17.46 -39.10 22.33
CA ILE A 190 -18.09 -40.07 21.40
C ILE A 190 -17.10 -40.59 20.34
N VAL A 191 -16.01 -39.88 20.05
CA VAL A 191 -15.09 -40.25 18.95
C VAL A 191 -13.90 -41.10 19.42
N LEU A 192 -13.53 -41.05 20.71
CA LEU A 192 -12.36 -41.78 21.23
C LEU A 192 -12.60 -43.27 21.58
N LEU A 193 -13.79 -43.82 21.33
CA LEU A 193 -14.11 -45.24 21.58
C LEU A 193 -13.99 -46.15 20.34
N GLN A 194 -13.46 -45.67 19.21
CA GLN A 194 -13.31 -46.48 17.99
C GLN A 194 -11.85 -46.73 17.55
N GLN A 195 -10.86 -46.30 18.34
CA GLN A 195 -9.45 -46.44 17.92
C GLN A 195 -8.53 -47.02 19.01
N LYS A 196 -9.06 -47.92 19.85
CA LYS A 196 -8.26 -48.73 20.75
C LYS A 196 -8.63 -50.21 20.70
N SER A 197 -7.69 -50.96 20.09
CA SER A 197 -7.33 -52.38 20.25
C SER A 197 -8.15 -53.47 19.55
N PRO A 198 -7.54 -54.65 19.31
CA PRO A 198 -6.10 -54.98 19.23
C PRO A 198 -5.57 -55.08 17.79
#